data_AF-A0A1Y1VWK9-F1
#
_entry.id   AF-A0A1Y1VWK9-F1
#
_cell.length_a   1.000
_cell.length_b   1.000
_cell.length_c   1.000
_cell.angle_alpha   90.00
_cell.angle_beta   90.00
_cell.angle_gamma   90.00
#
_symmetry.space_group_name_H-M   'P 1'
#
loop_
_entity.id
_entity.type
_entity.pdbx_description
1 polymer ?
#
loop_
_entity_poly.entity_id
_entity_poly.type
_entity_poly.pdbx_seq_one_letter_code
_entity_poly.pdbx_strand_id
1 'polypeptide(L)'
;CVVKSENCVSLDGIRNETVQGLVSFFLTTKCNISLIGGTEAPGSESKYSYKDGFKVDMELNPCLEKYVTTNLTFIGNQQNEDMDPLYVACSSNLFTKRKDRISAAFYIDG
;
A
#
# COMPACT_ATOMS: atom_id res chain seq x y z
N CYS A 1 0.36 -10.03 -16.59
CA CYS A 1 1.12 -8.78 -16.48
C CYS A 1 2.47 -9.10 -15.88
N VAL A 2 3.58 -8.82 -16.56
CA VAL A 2 4.94 -9.10 -16.03
C VAL A 2 5.78 -7.82 -15.87
N VAL A 3 5.23 -6.66 -16.25
CA VAL A 3 5.86 -5.33 -16.18
C VAL A 3 4.78 -4.28 -15.88
N LYS A 4 5.05 -3.35 -14.96
CA LYS A 4 4.17 -2.22 -14.60
C LYS A 4 3.85 -1.34 -15.82
N SER A 5 2.58 -1.23 -16.15
CA SER A 5 2.01 -0.34 -17.18
C SER A 5 0.67 0.19 -16.64
N GLU A 6 0.19 1.35 -17.10
CA GLU A 6 -1.07 1.96 -16.63
C GLU A 6 -2.29 1.03 -16.68
N ASN A 7 -2.24 -0.01 -17.53
CA ASN A 7 -3.32 -1.00 -17.70
C ASN A 7 -2.97 -2.40 -17.17
N CYS A 8 -1.86 -2.56 -16.45
CA CYS A 8 -1.39 -3.84 -15.96
C CYS A 8 -1.19 -3.81 -14.44
N VAL A 9 -2.22 -4.26 -13.72
CA VAL A 9 -2.11 -4.58 -12.28
C VAL A 9 -1.90 -6.09 -12.17
N SER A 10 -0.80 -6.52 -11.55
CA SER A 10 -0.57 -7.93 -11.26
C SER A 10 -0.75 -8.19 -9.78
N LEU A 11 -1.48 -9.24 -9.43
CA LEU A 11 -1.56 -9.75 -8.06
C LEU A 11 -1.05 -11.20 -7.99
N ASP A 12 -0.36 -11.68 -9.03
CA ASP A 12 0.20 -13.02 -9.04
C ASP A 12 1.30 -13.16 -7.98
N GLY A 13 1.22 -14.18 -7.14
CA GLY A 13 2.10 -14.35 -5.99
C GLY A 13 1.86 -13.35 -4.84
N ILE A 14 0.74 -12.62 -4.83
CA ILE A 14 0.39 -11.77 -3.68
C ILE A 14 0.18 -12.64 -2.43
N ARG A 15 0.62 -12.13 -1.28
CA ARG A 15 0.48 -12.85 -0.01
C ARG A 15 -0.97 -12.85 0.46
N ASN A 16 -1.38 -13.95 1.09
CA ASN A 16 -2.72 -14.06 1.66
C ASN A 16 -2.93 -13.01 2.76
N GLU A 17 -1.91 -12.74 3.57
CA GLU A 17 -1.90 -11.72 4.62
C GLU A 17 -2.07 -10.30 4.05
N THR A 18 -1.55 -10.06 2.83
CA THR A 18 -1.75 -8.79 2.13
C THR A 18 -3.20 -8.65 1.66
N VAL A 19 -3.80 -9.73 1.15
CA VAL A 19 -5.23 -9.73 0.78
C VAL A 19 -6.12 -9.54 2.01
N GLN A 20 -5.88 -10.28 3.09
CA GLN A 20 -6.64 -10.16 4.34
C GLN A 20 -6.51 -8.78 4.98
N GLY A 21 -5.29 -8.23 5.00
CA GLY A 21 -5.03 -6.88 5.47
C GLY A 21 -5.75 -5.82 4.63
N LEU A 22 -5.77 -5.99 3.31
CA LEU A 22 -6.51 -5.10 2.40
C LEU A 22 -8.02 -5.17 2.63
N VAL A 23 -8.59 -6.36 2.78
CA VAL A 23 -10.02 -6.55 3.09
C VAL A 23 -10.37 -5.92 4.44
N SER A 24 -9.55 -6.15 5.47
CA SER A 24 -9.75 -5.56 6.80
C SER A 24 -9.68 -4.03 6.75
N PHE A 25 -8.74 -3.50 5.98
CA PHE A 25 -8.61 -2.06 5.75
C PHE A 25 -9.82 -1.49 5.00
N PHE A 26 -10.31 -2.18 3.96
CA PHE A 26 -11.53 -1.81 3.25
C PHE A 26 -12.75 -1.75 4.19
N LEU A 27 -12.97 -2.81 4.99
CA LEU A 27 -14.09 -2.88 5.93
C LEU A 27 -14.03 -1.80 7.02
N THR A 28 -12.81 -1.44 7.46
CA THR A 28 -12.61 -0.43 8.50
C THR A 28 -12.79 0.99 7.95
N THR A 29 -12.19 1.29 6.79
CA THR A 29 -12.23 2.64 6.21
C THR A 29 -13.58 2.97 5.58
N LYS A 30 -14.28 1.97 5.02
CA LYS A 30 -15.46 2.11 4.16
C LYS A 30 -15.24 3.04 2.95
N CYS A 31 -13.99 3.32 2.61
CA CYS A 31 -13.63 4.11 1.43
C CYS A 31 -13.66 3.24 0.17
N ASN A 32 -13.87 3.88 -0.98
CA ASN A 32 -13.62 3.20 -2.25
C ASN A 32 -12.11 2.94 -2.40
N ILE A 33 -11.75 1.72 -2.79
CA ILE A 33 -10.36 1.31 -2.99
C ILE A 33 -10.22 0.76 -4.41
N SER A 34 -9.37 1.41 -5.21
CA SER A 34 -8.99 0.97 -6.55
C SER A 34 -7.52 0.60 -6.51
N LEU A 35 -7.19 -0.66 -6.83
CA LEU A 35 -5.80 -1.10 -6.92
C LEU A 35 -5.23 -0.70 -8.27
N ILE A 36 -4.15 0.05 -8.24
CA ILE A 36 -3.40 0.51 -9.42
C ILE A 36 -1.98 -0.08 -9.46
N GLY A 37 -1.67 -0.97 -8.52
CA GLY A 37 -0.46 -1.75 -8.53
C GLY A 37 -0.34 -2.76 -7.39
N GLY A 38 0.57 -3.71 -7.56
CA GLY A 38 0.87 -4.82 -6.69
C GLY A 38 2.19 -5.47 -7.13
N THR A 39 2.13 -6.71 -7.60
CA THR A 39 3.29 -7.56 -7.89
C THR A 39 3.98 -7.29 -9.22
N GLU A 40 3.45 -6.37 -10.05
CA GLU A 40 3.95 -6.11 -11.41
C GLU A 40 5.29 -5.35 -11.50
N ALA A 41 5.86 -4.91 -10.38
CA ALA A 41 7.06 -4.08 -10.36
C ALA A 41 8.37 -4.90 -10.42
N PRO A 42 9.28 -4.62 -11.38
CA PRO A 42 10.66 -5.08 -11.26
C PRO A 42 11.38 -4.24 -10.19
N GLY A 43 11.54 -4.81 -8.99
CA GLY A 43 12.64 -4.51 -8.08
C GLY A 43 12.48 -3.33 -7.10
N SER A 44 12.29 -3.67 -5.83
CA SER A 44 13.22 -3.22 -4.78
C SER A 44 13.71 -4.46 -4.05
N GLU A 45 15.01 -4.65 -3.84
CA GLU A 45 15.59 -5.84 -3.18
C GLU A 45 15.33 -5.92 -1.66
N SER A 46 14.40 -5.13 -1.14
CA SER A 46 14.01 -5.23 0.27
C SER A 46 13.10 -6.44 0.48
N LYS A 47 13.27 -7.14 1.60
CA LYS A 47 12.47 -8.31 2.03
C LYS A 47 10.95 -8.07 2.07
N TYR A 48 10.51 -6.82 1.92
CA TYR A 48 9.14 -6.36 2.05
C TYR A 48 8.73 -5.56 0.81
N SER A 49 8.99 -6.16 -0.36
CA SER A 49 8.81 -5.53 -1.65
C SER A 49 7.45 -5.85 -2.27
N TYR A 50 7.16 -5.15 -3.38
CA TYR A 50 6.05 -5.47 -4.28
C TYR A 50 6.19 -6.89 -4.88
N LYS A 51 7.41 -7.29 -5.25
CA LYS A 51 7.68 -8.60 -5.87
C LYS A 51 7.39 -9.75 -4.92
N ASP A 52 7.64 -9.56 -3.63
CA ASP A 52 7.39 -10.57 -2.60
C ASP A 52 5.93 -10.56 -2.11
N GLY A 53 5.06 -9.77 -2.76
CA GLY A 53 3.62 -9.75 -2.50
C GLY A 53 3.21 -9.01 -1.23
N PHE A 54 4.08 -8.23 -0.60
CA PHE A 54 3.79 -7.50 0.64
C PHE A 54 3.04 -6.18 0.43
N LYS A 55 3.17 -5.59 -0.76
CA LYS A 55 2.77 -4.22 -1.04
C LYS A 55 1.73 -4.12 -2.15
N VAL A 56 0.83 -3.17 -2.01
CA VAL A 56 -0.12 -2.75 -3.06
C VAL A 56 -0.14 -1.24 -3.16
N ASP A 57 -0.40 -0.74 -4.37
CA ASP A 57 -0.66 0.67 -4.65
C ASP A 57 -2.17 0.86 -4.85
N MET A 58 -2.74 1.79 -4.08
CA MET A 58 -4.13 2.22 -4.19
C MET A 58 -4.20 3.61 -4.80
N GLU A 59 -5.16 3.81 -5.69
CA GLU A 59 -5.47 5.12 -6.23
C GLU A 59 -5.78 6.11 -5.11
N LEU A 60 -5.13 7.28 -5.15
CA LEU A 60 -5.38 8.31 -4.15
C LEU A 60 -6.80 8.86 -4.34
N ASN A 61 -7.56 8.90 -3.25
CA ASN A 61 -8.83 9.60 -3.21
C ASN A 61 -9.01 10.32 -1.87
N PRO A 62 -9.89 11.34 -1.80
CA PRO A 62 -10.03 12.15 -0.59
C PRO A 62 -10.42 11.36 0.67
N CYS A 63 -11.17 10.27 0.52
CA CYS A 63 -11.57 9.42 1.65
C CYS A 63 -10.36 8.70 2.25
N LEU A 64 -9.58 8.02 1.40
CA LEU A 64 -8.37 7.31 1.81
C LEU A 64 -7.30 8.26 2.36
N GLU A 65 -7.06 9.39 1.70
CA GLU A 65 -6.10 10.39 2.16
C GLU A 65 -6.47 10.89 3.56
N LYS A 66 -7.74 11.26 3.77
CA LYS A 66 -8.21 11.72 5.07
C LYS A 66 -8.07 10.62 6.12
N TYR A 67 -8.45 9.38 5.81
CA TYR A 67 -8.33 8.26 6.75
C TYR A 67 -6.88 8.04 7.17
N VAL A 68 -5.95 7.93 6.22
CA VAL A 68 -4.52 7.70 6.48
C VAL A 68 -3.93 8.84 7.32
N THR A 69 -4.21 10.09 6.95
CA THR A 69 -3.61 11.26 7.62
C THR A 69 -4.22 11.57 8.98
N THR A 70 -5.45 11.14 9.24
CA THR A 70 -6.16 11.45 10.51
C THR A 70 -6.14 10.30 11.51
N ASN A 71 -6.25 9.05 11.02
CA ASN A 71 -6.47 7.88 11.89
C ASN A 71 -5.20 7.06 12.12
N LEU A 72 -4.17 7.22 11.29
CA LEU A 72 -2.91 6.47 11.43
C LEU A 72 -1.84 7.35 12.05
N THR A 73 -0.85 6.71 12.68
CA THR A 73 0.25 7.41 13.32
C THR A 73 1.32 7.77 12.29
N PHE A 74 1.61 9.06 12.13
CA PHE A 74 2.74 9.53 11.35
C PHE A 74 4.06 9.15 12.04
N ILE A 75 4.98 8.53 11.30
CA ILE A 75 6.26 8.03 11.82
C ILE A 75 7.48 8.63 11.12
N GLY A 76 7.28 9.63 10.27
CA GLY A 76 8.33 10.32 9.53
C GLY A 76 8.11 10.27 8.03
N ASN A 77 9.07 10.79 7.29
CA ASN A 77 9.06 10.77 5.82
C ASN A 77 10.03 9.71 5.30
N GLN A 78 9.72 9.11 4.15
CA GLN A 78 10.66 8.28 3.43
C GLN A 78 11.89 9.10 3.03
N GLN A 79 13.06 8.45 3.07
CA GLN A 79 14.32 9.05 2.59
C GLN A 79 14.41 8.88 1.06
N ASN A 80 13.42 9.41 0.35
CA ASN A 80 13.37 9.50 -1.11
C ASN A 80 13.32 10.98 -1.54
N GLU A 81 13.44 11.25 -2.84
CA GLU A 81 13.46 12.62 -3.38
C GLU A 81 12.20 13.42 -3.01
N ASP A 82 11.05 12.74 -2.92
CA ASP A 82 9.74 13.35 -2.64
C ASP A 82 9.45 13.53 -1.14
N MET A 83 10.29 12.99 -0.26
CA MET A 83 10.06 12.92 1.20
C MET A 83 8.66 12.41 1.57
N ASP A 84 8.20 11.34 0.91
CA ASP A 84 6.83 10.84 1.03
C ASP A 84 6.47 10.51 2.51
N PRO A 85 5.39 11.08 3.08
CA PRO A 85 4.96 10.79 4.45
C PRO A 85 4.64 9.31 4.70
N LEU A 86 5.17 8.78 5.80
CA LEU A 86 4.98 7.40 6.25
C LEU A 86 4.10 7.34 7.51
N TYR A 87 3.12 6.44 7.47
CA TYR A 87 2.17 6.20 8.54
C TYR A 87 2.16 4.73 8.92
N VAL A 88 1.82 4.45 10.17
CA VAL A 88 1.62 3.10 10.71
C VAL A 88 0.24 2.96 11.33
N ALA A 89 -0.45 1.86 11.03
CA ALA A 89 -1.68 1.46 11.71
C ALA A 89 -1.36 0.67 12.98
N CYS A 90 -2.34 0.57 13.90
CA CYS A 90 -2.19 -0.26 15.10
C CYS A 90 -1.89 -1.74 14.79
N SER A 91 -2.27 -2.23 13.61
CA SER A 91 -1.93 -3.57 13.11
C SER A 91 -0.50 -3.68 12.57
N SER A 92 0.35 -2.67 12.78
CA SER A 92 1.71 -2.56 12.22
C SER A 92 1.78 -2.50 10.68
N ASN A 93 0.64 -2.34 10.01
CA ASN A 93 0.61 -2.10 8.56
C ASN A 93 1.14 -0.69 8.26
N LEU A 94 1.98 -0.57 7.23
CA LEU A 94 2.60 0.69 6.85
C LEU A 94 1.90 1.28 5.62
N PHE A 95 1.75 2.59 5.63
CA PHE A 95 1.12 3.35 4.56
C PHE A 95 2.00 4.53 4.19
N THR A 96 2.39 4.62 2.92
CA THR A 96 3.13 5.76 2.38
C THR A 96 2.17 6.60 1.56
N LYS A 97 1.99 7.87 1.95
CA LYS A 97 1.18 8.82 1.20
C LYS A 97 2.04 9.48 0.14
N ARG A 98 1.87 9.06 -1.11
CA ARG A 98 2.57 9.66 -2.26
C ARG A 98 1.67 10.70 -2.92
N LYS A 99 2.21 11.45 -3.87
CA LYS A 99 1.48 12.50 -4.59
C LYS A 99 0.24 11.99 -5.34
N ASP A 100 0.30 10.78 -5.88
CA ASP A 100 -0.71 10.20 -6.79
C ASP A 100 -1.37 8.91 -6.27
N ARG A 101 -0.86 8.35 -5.17
CA ARG A 101 -1.28 7.04 -4.66
C ARG A 101 -1.02 6.89 -3.16
N ILE A 102 -1.67 5.88 -2.56
CA ILE A 102 -1.26 5.34 -1.26
C ILE A 102 -0.61 3.98 -1.49
N SER A 103 0.65 3.84 -1.10
CA SER A 103 1.32 2.54 -1.08
C SER A 103 1.15 1.92 0.30
N ALA A 104 0.53 0.74 0.38
CA ALA A 104 0.33 0.03 1.64
C ALA A 104 1.17 -1.25 1.68
N ALA A 105 1.80 -1.51 2.82
CA ALA A 105 2.56 -2.72 3.10
C ALA A 105 1.93 -3.46 4.28
N PHE A 106 1.57 -4.72 4.05
CA PHE A 106 0.84 -5.55 5.01
C PHE A 106 1.78 -6.65 5.52
N TYR A 107 2.12 -6.58 6.81
CA TYR A 107 3.18 -7.39 7.39
C TYR A 107 2.65 -8.60 8.16
N ILE A 108 1.51 -8.47 8.85
CA ILE A 108 0.98 -9.51 9.73
C ILE A 108 -0.56 -9.53 9.71
N ASP A 109 -1.11 -10.74 9.64
CA ASP A 109 -2.45 -11.10 10.13
C ASP A 109 -2.53 -10.85 11.64
N GLY A 110 -3.68 -10.37 12.14
CA GLY A 110 -4.00 -10.56 13.55
C GLY A 110 -4.32 -12.03 13.82
#